data_AF-A0A430FGC8-F1
#
_entry.id   AF-A0A430FGC8-F1
#
_cell.length_a   1.000
_cell.length_b   1.000
_cell.length_c   1.000
_cell.angle_alpha   90.00
_cell.angle_beta   90.00
_cell.angle_gamma   90.00
#
_symmetry.space_group_name_H-M   'P 1'
#
loop_
_entity.id
_entity.type
_entity.pdbx_description
1 polymer ?
#
loop_
_entity_poly.entity_id
_entity_poly.type
_entity_poly.pdbx_seq_one_letter_code
_entity_poly.pdbx_strand_id
1 'polypeptide(L)'
;MFYDDDADGGLHECPKNVRTPAWERPRTTFFEDVENLTVRDVTFRDAAFWTLHMAGCRHVIVDGVRILNDVRGANNDGIDPDTCQDVTITNCIVKGGDDAIVVKNTPPMAAKYGACENIVISNCVLYSHDSALKVGTETANEIRHVVLSDCVFRDCSRGVGIWVRDGATIEDIHVHHVSGNTRHYADCPQREFAPRWWGKGEPIFISATPRVTPSSPLPGVIRDVTFDHIFMTCESGVFIAGEENAVIENVDISDLHLTQRVQGTQKPNLFDEQPSVHGVYEHDIPAVYVRHGRDVTVSGVVRREGEFLGFPLVETESSERVNVELRER
;
A
#
# COMPACT_ATOMS: atom_id res chain seq x y z
N MET A 1 10.46 16.65 -16.34
CA MET A 1 9.16 17.08 -15.77
C MET A 1 9.27 17.15 -14.26
N PHE A 2 9.73 16.08 -13.63
CA PHE A 2 10.18 16.10 -12.24
C PHE A 2 11.46 16.92 -12.07
N TYR A 3 11.59 17.59 -10.92
CA TYR A 3 12.79 18.29 -10.51
C TYR A 3 12.94 18.21 -9.00
N ASP A 4 14.19 18.23 -8.54
CA ASP A 4 14.51 18.32 -7.13
C ASP A 4 14.72 19.79 -6.77
N ASP A 5 13.87 20.32 -5.89
CA ASP A 5 13.98 21.66 -5.32
C ASP A 5 14.57 21.64 -3.91
N ASP A 6 15.14 20.49 -3.50
CA ASP A 6 15.86 20.33 -2.23
C ASP A 6 14.98 20.60 -0.98
N ALA A 7 13.67 20.36 -1.09
CA ALA A 7 12.71 20.71 -0.04
C ALA A 7 12.86 19.91 1.27
N ASP A 8 13.57 18.79 1.24
CA ASP A 8 13.92 17.99 2.41
C ASP A 8 15.34 18.29 2.95
N GLY A 9 15.98 19.37 2.49
CA GLY A 9 17.24 19.87 3.03
C GLY A 9 18.45 18.96 2.74
N GLY A 10 18.54 18.43 1.52
CA GLY A 10 19.65 17.59 1.06
C GLY A 10 19.50 16.11 1.38
N LEU A 11 18.36 15.68 1.94
CA LEU A 11 18.09 14.27 2.20
C LEU A 11 17.80 13.50 0.90
N HIS A 12 17.21 14.18 -0.09
CA HIS A 12 16.87 13.59 -1.39
C HIS A 12 16.00 12.33 -1.26
N GLU A 13 15.02 12.35 -0.34
CA GLU A 13 14.10 11.24 -0.08
C GLU A 13 12.65 11.59 -0.41
N CYS A 14 12.22 12.84 -0.18
CA CYS A 14 10.85 13.27 -0.43
C CYS A 14 10.49 13.21 -1.93
N PRO A 15 9.19 13.20 -2.28
CA PRO A 15 8.77 13.27 -3.68
C PRO A 15 9.44 14.43 -4.41
N LYS A 16 9.81 14.24 -5.68
CA LYS A 16 10.23 15.34 -6.56
C LYS A 16 9.03 16.19 -6.90
N ASN A 17 9.26 17.49 -6.95
CA ASN A 17 8.26 18.42 -7.44
C ASN A 17 8.07 18.27 -8.96
N VAL A 18 6.94 18.71 -9.47
CA VAL A 18 6.53 18.49 -10.86
C VAL A 18 6.10 19.80 -11.50
N ARG A 19 6.60 20.09 -12.72
CA ARG A 19 6.26 21.34 -13.43
C ARG A 19 4.89 21.32 -14.10
N THR A 20 4.35 20.12 -14.29
CA THR A 20 3.13 19.88 -15.06
C THR A 20 2.12 19.20 -14.13
N PRO A 21 0.89 19.73 -14.01
CA PRO A 21 -0.10 19.16 -13.11
C PRO A 21 -0.50 17.74 -13.55
N ALA A 22 -1.01 16.93 -12.61
CA ALA A 22 -1.31 15.51 -12.82
C ALA A 22 -2.17 15.22 -14.06
N TRP A 23 -3.23 16.01 -14.30
CA TRP A 23 -4.15 15.82 -15.44
C TRP A 23 -3.55 16.11 -16.82
N GLU A 24 -2.35 16.71 -16.89
CA GLU A 24 -1.61 16.97 -18.13
C GLU A 24 -0.44 15.99 -18.34
N ARG A 25 -0.15 15.13 -17.36
CA ARG A 25 0.95 14.16 -17.46
C ARG A 25 0.45 12.90 -18.19
N PRO A 26 1.12 12.47 -19.28
CA PRO A 26 0.70 11.27 -19.98
C PRO A 26 0.98 10.03 -19.12
N ARG A 27 0.03 9.09 -19.11
CA ARG A 27 0.29 7.70 -18.73
C ARG A 27 1.29 7.09 -19.70
N THR A 28 2.16 6.20 -19.24
CA THR A 28 3.11 5.51 -20.14
C THR A 28 2.36 4.56 -21.06
N THR A 29 1.39 3.83 -20.52
CA THR A 29 0.43 3.03 -21.28
C THR A 29 -0.96 3.16 -20.67
N PHE A 30 -1.99 2.97 -21.50
CA PHE A 30 -3.36 2.90 -21.05
C PHE A 30 -4.12 1.92 -21.95
N PHE A 31 -4.48 0.76 -21.40
CA PHE A 31 -5.31 -0.24 -22.07
C PHE A 31 -6.69 -0.20 -21.44
N GLU A 32 -7.73 0.00 -22.24
CA GLU A 32 -9.12 0.05 -21.76
C GLU A 32 -9.95 -0.99 -22.51
N ASP A 33 -10.77 -1.77 -21.79
CA ASP A 33 -11.73 -2.74 -22.35
C ASP A 33 -11.08 -3.81 -23.26
N VAL A 34 -9.89 -4.28 -22.88
CA VAL A 34 -9.16 -5.31 -23.63
C VAL A 34 -9.42 -6.69 -23.03
N GLU A 35 -9.90 -7.61 -23.86
CA GLU A 35 -10.02 -9.03 -23.54
C GLU A 35 -8.81 -9.81 -24.06
N ASN A 36 -8.25 -10.72 -23.24
CA ASN A 36 -7.05 -11.50 -23.54
C ASN A 36 -5.78 -10.64 -23.71
N LEU A 37 -5.56 -9.70 -22.79
CA LEU A 37 -4.36 -8.86 -22.79
C LEU A 37 -3.13 -9.64 -22.30
N THR A 38 -2.03 -9.60 -23.04
CA THR A 38 -0.72 -10.08 -22.57
C THR A 38 0.34 -8.98 -22.72
N VAL A 39 1.04 -8.67 -21.63
CA VAL A 39 2.21 -7.80 -21.59
C VAL A 39 3.39 -8.63 -21.07
N ARG A 40 4.35 -8.95 -21.93
CA ARG A 40 5.43 -9.87 -21.58
C ARG A 40 6.80 -9.37 -22.01
N ASP A 41 7.81 -9.57 -21.16
CA ASP A 41 9.24 -9.36 -21.45
C ASP A 41 9.61 -7.95 -21.94
N VAL A 42 8.85 -6.94 -21.51
CA VAL A 42 9.10 -5.52 -21.82
C VAL A 42 9.64 -4.76 -20.62
N THR A 43 10.36 -3.67 -20.89
CA THR A 43 10.83 -2.74 -19.85
C THR A 43 10.23 -1.35 -20.09
N PHE A 44 9.52 -0.84 -19.08
CA PHE A 44 9.07 0.56 -19.01
C PHE A 44 10.03 1.39 -18.15
N ARG A 45 10.26 2.64 -18.53
CA ARG A 45 11.19 3.54 -17.84
C ARG A 45 10.63 4.96 -17.78
N ASP A 46 11.02 5.67 -16.71
CA ASP A 46 10.88 7.11 -16.58
C ASP A 46 9.45 7.62 -16.82
N ALA A 47 8.47 6.92 -16.24
CA ALA A 47 7.06 7.26 -16.37
C ALA A 47 6.76 8.67 -15.84
N ALA A 48 6.01 9.41 -16.64
CA ALA A 48 5.51 10.75 -16.32
C ALA A 48 4.33 10.72 -15.34
N PHE A 49 3.53 9.66 -15.41
CA PHE A 49 2.37 9.36 -14.57
C PHE A 49 2.26 7.82 -14.44
N TRP A 50 1.08 7.26 -14.15
CA TRP A 50 0.88 5.80 -14.09
C TRP A 50 1.45 5.04 -15.29
N THR A 51 2.07 3.89 -15.03
CA THR A 51 2.93 3.21 -16.02
C THR A 51 2.18 2.19 -16.84
N LEU A 52 1.78 1.07 -16.23
CA LEU A 52 0.99 0.01 -16.86
C LEU A 52 -0.44 0.07 -16.34
N HIS A 53 -1.23 0.99 -16.90
CA HIS A 53 -2.62 1.16 -16.51
C HIS A 53 -3.56 0.36 -17.40
N MET A 54 -4.28 -0.59 -16.79
CA MET A 54 -5.24 -1.47 -17.44
C MET A 54 -6.61 -1.22 -16.80
N ALA A 55 -7.56 -0.71 -17.57
CA ALA A 55 -8.89 -0.38 -17.10
C ALA A 55 -9.94 -1.30 -17.74
N GLY A 56 -10.74 -1.98 -16.93
CA GLY A 56 -11.82 -2.86 -17.44
C GLY A 56 -11.32 -4.06 -18.26
N CYS A 57 -10.04 -4.40 -18.19
CA CYS A 57 -9.45 -5.49 -18.97
C CYS A 57 -9.78 -6.86 -18.37
N ARG A 58 -9.83 -7.89 -19.22
CA ARG A 58 -10.21 -9.26 -18.85
C ARG A 58 -9.20 -10.28 -19.36
N HIS A 59 -8.94 -11.32 -18.58
CA HIS A 59 -7.98 -12.38 -18.92
C HIS A 59 -6.59 -11.81 -19.22
N VAL A 60 -6.02 -11.16 -18.21
CA VAL A 60 -4.79 -10.38 -18.34
C VAL A 60 -3.59 -11.16 -17.84
N ILE A 61 -2.50 -11.18 -18.62
CA ILE A 61 -1.21 -11.73 -18.23
C ILE A 61 -0.14 -10.63 -18.30
N VAL A 62 0.48 -10.33 -17.17
CA VAL A 62 1.68 -9.48 -17.06
C VAL A 62 2.83 -10.36 -16.57
N ASP A 63 3.84 -10.59 -17.40
CA ASP A 63 4.86 -11.62 -17.13
C ASP A 63 6.26 -11.17 -17.55
N GLY A 64 7.23 -11.23 -16.64
CA GLY A 64 8.62 -10.86 -16.94
C GLY A 64 8.84 -9.36 -17.19
N VAL A 65 7.86 -8.52 -16.82
CA VAL A 65 7.90 -7.07 -17.03
C VAL A 65 8.84 -6.40 -16.04
N ARG A 66 9.56 -5.38 -16.52
CA ARG A 66 10.38 -4.49 -15.69
C ARG A 66 9.84 -3.08 -15.75
N ILE A 67 9.57 -2.47 -14.60
CA ILE A 67 9.27 -1.05 -14.48
C ILE A 67 10.39 -0.40 -13.70
N LEU A 68 11.06 0.56 -14.32
CA LEU A 68 12.23 1.24 -13.77
C LEU A 68 11.99 2.74 -13.82
N ASN A 69 11.11 3.21 -12.95
CA ASN A 69 10.80 4.61 -12.76
C ASN A 69 11.73 5.27 -11.74
N ASP A 70 11.68 6.60 -11.72
CA ASP A 70 12.32 7.40 -10.68
C ASP A 70 11.66 7.11 -9.33
N VAL A 71 12.44 6.65 -8.35
CA VAL A 71 11.95 6.35 -6.99
C VAL A 71 11.47 7.58 -6.23
N ARG A 72 11.67 8.79 -6.78
CA ARG A 72 11.09 10.01 -6.24
C ARG A 72 10.02 10.63 -7.12
N GLY A 73 9.60 9.98 -8.20
CA GLY A 73 8.50 10.49 -9.03
C GLY A 73 7.16 10.23 -8.36
N ALA A 74 6.36 11.28 -8.15
CA ALA A 74 4.98 11.13 -7.65
C ALA A 74 4.03 10.66 -8.75
N ASN A 75 3.07 9.79 -8.41
CA ASN A 75 2.06 9.21 -9.29
C ASN A 75 2.65 8.45 -10.48
N ASN A 76 3.76 7.76 -10.27
CA ASN A 76 4.40 6.91 -11.28
C ASN A 76 4.22 5.42 -10.97
N ASP A 77 3.02 5.08 -10.50
CA ASP A 77 2.55 3.73 -10.17
C ASP A 77 3.03 2.72 -11.23
N GLY A 78 3.39 1.53 -10.78
CA GLY A 78 3.91 0.48 -11.63
C GLY A 78 2.82 -0.18 -12.46
N ILE A 79 2.10 -1.12 -11.86
CA ILE A 79 1.06 -1.91 -12.54
C ILE A 79 -0.27 -1.66 -11.86
N ASP A 80 -1.24 -1.18 -12.64
CA ASP A 80 -2.55 -0.73 -12.15
C ASP A 80 -3.68 -1.54 -12.81
N PRO A 81 -4.10 -2.68 -12.23
CA PRO A 81 -5.40 -3.25 -12.51
C PRO A 81 -6.50 -2.35 -11.94
N ASP A 82 -7.16 -1.58 -12.81
CA ASP A 82 -8.32 -0.76 -12.50
C ASP A 82 -9.58 -1.46 -13.04
N THR A 83 -10.46 -1.92 -12.15
CA THR A 83 -11.68 -2.68 -12.51
C THR A 83 -11.42 -3.86 -13.46
N CYS A 84 -10.29 -4.54 -13.32
CA CYS A 84 -9.92 -5.68 -14.17
C CYS A 84 -10.40 -7.01 -13.58
N GLN A 85 -10.54 -8.02 -14.43
CA GLN A 85 -10.95 -9.36 -14.02
C GLN A 85 -10.02 -10.44 -14.60
N ASP A 86 -9.71 -11.44 -13.78
CA ASP A 86 -8.84 -12.57 -14.10
C ASP A 86 -7.44 -12.08 -14.55
N VAL A 87 -6.69 -11.52 -13.61
CA VAL A 87 -5.38 -10.91 -13.84
C VAL A 87 -4.28 -11.73 -13.19
N THR A 88 -3.24 -12.06 -13.93
CA THR A 88 -1.99 -12.63 -13.40
C THR A 88 -0.83 -11.67 -13.63
N ILE A 89 -0.14 -11.28 -12.55
CA ILE A 89 1.09 -10.48 -12.57
C ILE A 89 2.21 -11.34 -11.98
N THR A 90 3.21 -11.71 -12.78
CA THR A 90 4.24 -12.64 -12.31
C THR A 90 5.63 -12.35 -12.88
N ASN A 91 6.67 -12.80 -12.16
CA ASN A 91 8.07 -12.68 -12.57
C ASN A 91 8.53 -11.23 -12.86
N CYS A 92 7.90 -10.24 -12.21
CA CYS A 92 8.13 -8.84 -12.49
C CYS A 92 9.16 -8.20 -11.54
N ILE A 93 9.86 -7.17 -12.03
CA ILE A 93 10.63 -6.25 -11.19
C ILE A 93 10.01 -4.87 -11.34
N VAL A 94 9.45 -4.34 -10.26
CA VAL A 94 8.80 -3.03 -10.28
C VAL A 94 9.50 -2.10 -9.33
N LYS A 95 10.00 -0.98 -9.86
CA LYS A 95 10.68 0.06 -9.10
C LYS A 95 10.09 1.41 -9.48
N GLY A 96 9.47 2.06 -8.50
CA GLY A 96 8.84 3.37 -8.64
C GLY A 96 8.93 4.21 -7.37
N GLY A 97 8.42 5.43 -7.44
CA GLY A 97 8.27 6.29 -6.27
C GLY A 97 6.90 6.09 -5.64
N ASP A 98 5.87 6.00 -6.47
CA ASP A 98 4.51 5.64 -6.05
C ASP A 98 4.32 4.10 -6.03
N ASP A 99 3.10 3.64 -5.83
CA ASP A 99 2.74 2.24 -5.65
C ASP A 99 3.33 1.29 -6.71
N ALA A 100 3.96 0.20 -6.29
CA ALA A 100 4.54 -0.74 -7.25
C ALA A 100 3.44 -1.54 -7.97
N ILE A 101 2.51 -2.14 -7.23
CA ILE A 101 1.30 -2.73 -7.80
C ILE A 101 0.10 -2.20 -7.04
N VAL A 102 -0.93 -1.76 -7.75
CA VAL A 102 -2.11 -1.13 -7.16
C VAL A 102 -3.39 -1.64 -7.79
N VAL A 103 -4.17 -2.38 -7.02
CA VAL A 103 -5.49 -2.90 -7.40
C VAL A 103 -6.55 -1.88 -6.96
N LYS A 104 -7.35 -1.38 -7.90
CA LYS A 104 -8.30 -0.28 -7.63
C LYS A 104 -9.54 -0.31 -8.51
N ASN A 105 -10.48 0.59 -8.18
CA ASN A 105 -11.68 0.89 -8.95
C ASN A 105 -11.87 2.41 -9.00
N THR A 106 -11.32 3.07 -10.02
CA THR A 106 -11.54 4.50 -10.22
C THR A 106 -13.01 4.76 -10.53
N PRO A 107 -13.63 5.84 -10.02
CA PRO A 107 -15.08 6.04 -10.15
C PRO A 107 -15.64 5.94 -11.59
N PRO A 108 -14.98 6.50 -12.63
CA PRO A 108 -15.47 6.36 -14.00
C PRO A 108 -15.40 4.93 -14.52
N MET A 109 -14.35 4.18 -14.16
CA MET A 109 -14.17 2.79 -14.60
C MET A 109 -15.09 1.86 -13.83
N ALA A 110 -15.25 2.09 -12.52
CA ALA A 110 -16.18 1.38 -11.65
C ALA A 110 -17.62 1.44 -12.16
N ALA A 111 -18.07 2.63 -12.56
CA ALA A 111 -19.41 2.82 -13.12
C ALA A 111 -19.62 2.08 -14.46
N LYS A 112 -18.54 1.81 -15.20
CA LYS A 112 -18.58 1.20 -16.53
C LYS A 112 -18.36 -0.32 -16.50
N TYR A 113 -17.43 -0.80 -15.67
CA TYR A 113 -16.94 -2.18 -15.67
C TYR A 113 -17.17 -2.92 -14.35
N GLY A 114 -17.51 -2.21 -13.28
CA GLY A 114 -17.81 -2.79 -11.96
C GLY A 114 -16.56 -3.14 -11.15
N ALA A 115 -16.57 -4.34 -10.57
CA ALA A 115 -15.62 -4.80 -9.58
C ALA A 115 -14.23 -5.09 -10.17
N CYS A 116 -13.20 -5.03 -9.32
CA CYS A 116 -11.87 -5.52 -9.65
C CYS A 116 -11.66 -6.84 -8.91
N GLU A 117 -11.50 -7.96 -9.61
CA GLU A 117 -11.55 -9.27 -8.97
C GLU A 117 -10.66 -10.33 -9.65
N ASN A 118 -10.33 -11.37 -8.89
CA ASN A 118 -9.50 -12.50 -9.32
C ASN A 118 -8.11 -12.04 -9.78
N ILE A 119 -7.35 -11.47 -8.84
CA ILE A 119 -6.01 -10.93 -9.10
C ILE A 119 -4.97 -11.82 -8.42
N VAL A 120 -4.03 -12.35 -9.20
CA VAL A 120 -2.91 -13.16 -8.69
C VAL A 120 -1.60 -12.44 -8.97
N ILE A 121 -0.82 -12.20 -7.93
CA ILE A 121 0.48 -11.54 -7.98
C ILE A 121 1.52 -12.49 -7.38
N SER A 122 2.55 -12.88 -8.14
CA SER A 122 3.56 -13.82 -7.61
C SER A 122 4.96 -13.66 -8.18
N ASN A 123 5.97 -14.07 -7.41
CA ASN A 123 7.37 -14.11 -7.87
C ASN A 123 7.91 -12.72 -8.32
N CYS A 124 7.53 -11.65 -7.61
CA CYS A 124 7.91 -10.29 -7.94
C CYS A 124 8.93 -9.70 -6.95
N VAL A 125 9.75 -8.75 -7.44
CA VAL A 125 10.60 -7.90 -6.59
C VAL A 125 10.11 -6.46 -6.72
N LEU A 126 9.61 -5.91 -5.61
CA LEU A 126 8.89 -4.65 -5.57
C LEU A 126 9.67 -3.60 -4.76
N TYR A 127 9.85 -2.42 -5.34
CA TYR A 127 10.46 -1.24 -4.71
C TYR A 127 9.49 -0.07 -4.88
N SER A 128 9.18 0.63 -3.80
CA SER A 128 8.22 1.73 -3.80
C SER A 128 8.50 2.71 -2.68
N HIS A 129 8.58 4.01 -2.94
CA HIS A 129 8.55 4.98 -1.83
C HIS A 129 7.13 5.21 -1.29
N ASP A 130 6.13 4.51 -1.81
CA ASP A 130 4.80 4.31 -1.24
C ASP A 130 4.61 2.81 -0.90
N SER A 131 3.65 2.12 -1.51
CA SER A 131 3.34 0.73 -1.17
C SER A 131 3.90 -0.29 -2.17
N ALA A 132 4.35 -1.46 -1.69
CA ALA A 132 4.72 -2.58 -2.56
C ALA A 132 3.47 -3.17 -3.24
N LEU A 133 2.44 -3.47 -2.44
CA LEU A 133 1.09 -3.71 -2.90
C LEU A 133 0.15 -2.72 -2.24
N LYS A 134 -0.70 -2.11 -3.06
CA LYS A 134 -1.85 -1.34 -2.60
C LYS A 134 -3.14 -1.94 -3.11
N VAL A 135 -4.13 -2.00 -2.24
CA VAL A 135 -5.54 -2.17 -2.60
C VAL A 135 -6.24 -0.86 -2.26
N GLY A 136 -6.68 -0.12 -3.29
CA GLY A 136 -7.20 1.24 -3.19
C GLY A 136 -6.24 2.32 -3.72
N THR A 137 -6.41 3.60 -3.41
CA THR A 137 -7.45 4.16 -2.53
C THR A 137 -8.78 4.36 -3.24
N GLU A 138 -8.79 4.41 -4.57
CA GLU A 138 -10.03 4.51 -5.36
C GLU A 138 -10.79 3.19 -5.25
N THR A 139 -11.86 3.21 -4.45
CA THR A 139 -12.60 2.00 -4.08
C THR A 139 -14.09 2.22 -4.34
N ALA A 140 -14.43 2.61 -5.57
CA ALA A 140 -15.81 2.97 -5.94
C ALA A 140 -16.72 1.76 -6.22
N ASN A 141 -16.17 0.54 -6.21
CA ASN A 141 -16.87 -0.73 -6.35
C ASN A 141 -16.08 -1.84 -5.66
N GLU A 142 -16.63 -3.06 -5.60
CA GLU A 142 -16.02 -4.18 -4.87
C GLU A 142 -14.62 -4.54 -5.39
N ILE A 143 -13.72 -4.86 -4.45
CA ILE A 143 -12.42 -5.51 -4.72
C ILE A 143 -12.39 -6.84 -3.97
N ARG A 144 -12.20 -7.95 -4.69
CA ARG A 144 -12.18 -9.28 -4.05
C ARG A 144 -11.30 -10.30 -4.74
N HIS A 145 -10.94 -11.34 -4.01
CA HIS A 145 -10.12 -12.46 -4.48
C HIS A 145 -8.76 -11.97 -5.00
N VAL A 146 -7.96 -11.37 -4.11
CA VAL A 146 -6.61 -10.89 -4.42
C VAL A 146 -5.60 -11.71 -3.65
N VAL A 147 -4.67 -12.34 -4.37
CA VAL A 147 -3.59 -13.14 -3.79
C VAL A 147 -2.25 -12.53 -4.17
N LEU A 148 -1.39 -12.27 -3.18
CA LEU A 148 0.02 -11.96 -3.37
C LEU A 148 0.89 -13.02 -2.71
N SER A 149 1.79 -13.66 -3.47
CA SER A 149 2.67 -14.69 -2.95
C SER A 149 4.12 -14.58 -3.41
N ASP A 150 5.06 -15.11 -2.62
CA ASP A 150 6.45 -15.34 -3.05
C ASP A 150 7.14 -14.06 -3.57
N CYS A 151 6.95 -12.95 -2.87
CA CYS A 151 7.47 -11.64 -3.28
C CYS A 151 8.54 -11.11 -2.32
N VAL A 152 9.45 -10.30 -2.88
CA VAL A 152 10.47 -9.58 -2.10
C VAL A 152 10.19 -8.08 -2.15
N PHE A 153 10.00 -7.47 -0.98
CA PHE A 153 9.80 -6.03 -0.84
C PHE A 153 11.13 -5.36 -0.49
N ARG A 154 11.48 -4.28 -1.20
CA ARG A 154 12.78 -3.63 -1.04
C ARG A 154 12.64 -2.13 -0.98
N ASP A 155 13.09 -1.58 0.14
CA ASP A 155 13.09 -0.14 0.38
C ASP A 155 11.68 0.45 0.20
N CYS A 156 10.67 -0.28 0.68
CA CYS A 156 9.28 0.14 0.57
C CYS A 156 8.91 1.15 1.67
N SER A 157 8.02 2.12 1.43
CA SER A 157 7.45 2.88 2.56
C SER A 157 6.42 2.04 3.30
N ARG A 158 5.60 1.30 2.55
CA ARG A 158 4.69 0.27 3.03
C ARG A 158 4.87 -1.05 2.30
N GLY A 159 4.68 -2.15 3.02
CA GLY A 159 4.67 -3.48 2.43
C GLY A 159 3.36 -3.70 1.69
N VAL A 160 2.35 -4.17 2.40
CA VAL A 160 0.98 -4.25 1.89
C VAL A 160 0.11 -3.22 2.57
N GLY A 161 -0.60 -2.43 1.77
CA GLY A 161 -1.59 -1.50 2.25
C GLY A 161 -2.97 -1.75 1.63
N ILE A 162 -4.01 -1.75 2.47
CA ILE A 162 -5.40 -1.94 2.08
C ILE A 162 -6.20 -0.75 2.60
N TRP A 163 -6.75 0.04 1.69
CA TRP A 163 -7.57 1.21 1.99
C TRP A 163 -8.96 0.99 1.44
N VAL A 164 -9.98 1.22 2.26
CA VAL A 164 -11.34 1.46 1.77
C VAL A 164 -11.73 2.89 2.13
N ARG A 165 -12.18 3.67 1.14
CA ARG A 165 -12.44 5.10 1.29
C ARG A 165 -13.74 5.56 0.63
N ASP A 166 -14.18 4.85 -0.40
CA ASP A 166 -15.25 5.29 -1.31
C ASP A 166 -16.51 4.40 -1.26
N GLY A 167 -16.67 3.60 -0.21
CA GLY A 167 -17.89 2.85 0.09
C GLY A 167 -17.92 1.41 -0.40
N ALA A 168 -16.82 0.90 -0.97
CA ALA A 168 -16.71 -0.49 -1.41
C ALA A 168 -16.70 -1.50 -0.26
N THR A 169 -16.97 -2.75 -0.61
CA THR A 169 -16.49 -3.90 0.17
C THR A 169 -15.17 -4.37 -0.43
N ILE A 170 -14.15 -4.49 0.41
CA ILE A 170 -12.88 -5.15 0.10
C ILE A 170 -12.82 -6.44 0.92
N GLU A 171 -12.76 -7.59 0.24
CA GLU A 171 -12.80 -8.89 0.91
C GLU A 171 -11.99 -9.98 0.21
N ASP A 172 -11.65 -11.04 0.92
CA ASP A 172 -10.90 -12.18 0.38
C ASP A 172 -9.53 -11.76 -0.19
N ILE A 173 -8.71 -11.19 0.70
CA ILE A 173 -7.35 -10.73 0.39
C ILE A 173 -6.35 -11.63 1.13
N HIS A 174 -5.48 -12.30 0.37
CA HIS A 174 -4.51 -13.25 0.90
C HIS A 174 -3.09 -12.84 0.52
N VAL A 175 -2.23 -12.70 1.52
CA VAL A 175 -0.82 -12.34 1.32
C VAL A 175 0.05 -13.36 2.02
N HIS A 176 0.92 -14.04 1.28
CA HIS A 176 1.74 -15.08 1.90
C HIS A 176 3.15 -15.21 1.35
N HIS A 177 4.09 -15.64 2.20
CA HIS A 177 5.49 -15.88 1.83
C HIS A 177 6.17 -14.62 1.26
N VAL A 178 6.14 -13.56 2.06
CA VAL A 178 6.75 -12.26 1.72
C VAL A 178 7.93 -11.99 2.64
N SER A 179 9.01 -11.46 2.07
CA SER A 179 10.15 -11.00 2.85
C SER A 179 10.70 -9.67 2.35
N GLY A 180 11.33 -8.89 3.23
CA GLY A 180 11.86 -7.60 2.80
C GLY A 180 12.04 -6.56 3.88
N ASN A 181 12.01 -5.30 3.45
CA ASN A 181 12.06 -4.16 4.35
C ASN A 181 11.10 -3.03 3.97
N THR A 182 10.61 -2.36 5.02
CA THR A 182 9.87 -1.09 4.93
C THR A 182 10.58 -0.02 5.75
N ARG A 183 10.55 1.24 5.31
CA ARG A 183 11.30 2.35 5.92
C ARG A 183 10.54 3.68 5.87
N HIS A 184 10.85 4.56 6.80
CA HIS A 184 10.31 5.91 6.88
C HIS A 184 11.21 6.87 6.08
N TYR A 185 10.67 7.40 4.98
CA TYR A 185 11.33 8.40 4.14
C TYR A 185 11.06 9.82 4.62
N ALA A 186 12.01 10.73 4.35
CA ALA A 186 11.80 12.15 4.62
C ALA A 186 10.64 12.74 3.81
N ASP A 187 9.90 13.64 4.47
CA ASP A 187 8.77 14.38 3.92
C ASP A 187 9.14 15.87 3.69
N CYS A 188 8.28 16.60 3.00
CA CYS A 188 8.37 18.03 2.72
C CYS A 188 7.00 18.72 2.91
N PRO A 189 6.45 18.74 4.14
CA PRO A 189 5.06 19.15 4.40
C PRO A 189 4.72 20.59 4.03
N GLN A 190 5.72 21.41 3.71
CA GLN A 190 5.57 22.78 3.25
C GLN A 190 5.18 22.87 1.77
N ARG A 191 5.32 21.79 0.99
CA ARG A 191 4.90 21.77 -0.43
C ARG A 191 3.39 21.60 -0.56
N GLU A 192 2.83 22.17 -1.63
CA GLU A 192 1.42 21.97 -1.99
C GLU A 192 1.20 20.63 -2.71
N PHE A 193 2.08 20.30 -3.66
CA PHE A 193 2.01 19.06 -4.43
C PHE A 193 2.95 18.00 -3.83
N ALA A 194 2.42 16.78 -3.68
CA ALA A 194 3.13 15.61 -3.15
C ALA A 194 4.03 15.95 -1.94
N PRO A 195 3.48 16.54 -0.86
CA PRO A 195 4.27 16.96 0.29
C PRO A 195 4.93 15.81 1.06
N ARG A 196 4.44 14.59 0.86
CA ARG A 196 4.82 13.42 1.65
C ARG A 196 4.68 12.17 0.81
N TRP A 197 5.46 11.15 1.16
CA TRP A 197 5.10 9.78 0.79
C TRP A 197 3.99 9.29 1.71
N TRP A 198 3.11 8.44 1.18
CA TRP A 198 2.18 7.72 2.04
C TRP A 198 2.93 6.54 2.66
N GLY A 199 3.06 6.56 3.98
CA GLY A 199 3.77 5.52 4.71
C GLY A 199 4.87 6.04 5.60
N LYS A 200 5.04 5.34 6.71
CA LYS A 200 6.04 5.61 7.75
C LYS A 200 6.74 4.31 8.17
N GLY A 201 6.78 3.31 7.27
CA GLY A 201 7.51 2.06 7.45
C GLY A 201 6.66 0.84 7.79
N GLU A 202 5.34 0.87 7.56
CA GLU A 202 4.43 -0.21 7.93
C GLU A 202 4.59 -1.44 7.00
N PRO A 203 4.90 -2.64 7.52
CA PRO A 203 4.87 -3.86 6.72
C PRO A 203 3.45 -4.25 6.30
N ILE A 204 2.46 -4.00 7.16
CA ILE A 204 1.04 -4.26 6.93
C ILE A 204 0.26 -3.03 7.39
N PHE A 205 -0.55 -2.47 6.50
CA PHE A 205 -1.42 -1.34 6.76
C PHE A 205 -2.83 -1.67 6.27
N ILE A 206 -3.83 -1.63 7.15
CA ILE A 206 -5.24 -1.82 6.80
C ILE A 206 -6.01 -0.65 7.39
N SER A 207 -6.73 0.10 6.56
CA SER A 207 -7.48 1.25 7.05
C SER A 207 -8.83 1.42 6.37
N ALA A 208 -9.85 1.67 7.18
CA ALA A 208 -11.21 1.99 6.78
C ALA A 208 -11.67 3.30 7.46
N THR A 209 -11.17 4.43 6.96
CA THR A 209 -11.42 5.76 7.54
C THR A 209 -11.85 6.76 6.47
N PRO A 210 -12.79 7.68 6.72
CA PRO A 210 -13.26 8.61 5.70
C PRO A 210 -12.14 9.46 5.13
N ARG A 211 -12.21 9.80 3.84
CA ARG A 211 -11.30 10.79 3.26
C ARG A 211 -11.47 12.14 3.96
N VAL A 212 -10.41 12.95 3.96
CA VAL A 212 -10.43 14.32 4.53
C VAL A 212 -11.46 15.25 3.86
N THR A 213 -11.97 14.89 2.67
CA THR A 213 -12.94 15.68 1.91
C THR A 213 -14.33 15.68 2.57
N PRO A 214 -14.92 16.86 2.88
CA PRO A 214 -16.15 16.96 3.70
C PRO A 214 -17.41 16.25 3.19
N SER A 215 -17.47 15.92 1.89
CA SER A 215 -18.61 15.25 1.25
C SER A 215 -18.31 13.79 0.89
N SER A 216 -17.26 13.20 1.48
CA SER A 216 -16.93 11.82 1.20
C SER A 216 -17.98 10.85 1.73
N PRO A 217 -18.26 9.77 0.98
CA PRO A 217 -19.10 8.70 1.49
C PRO A 217 -18.45 8.06 2.72
N LEU A 218 -19.21 7.20 3.39
CA LEU A 218 -18.61 6.30 4.38
C LEU A 218 -17.53 5.42 3.71
N PRO A 219 -16.47 5.03 4.44
CA PRO A 219 -15.29 4.41 3.85
C PRO A 219 -15.61 3.14 3.07
N GLY A 220 -16.52 2.32 3.59
CA GLY A 220 -16.79 0.97 3.12
C GLY A 220 -16.46 -0.06 4.20
N VAL A 221 -16.29 -1.31 3.80
CA VAL A 221 -15.97 -2.44 4.69
C VAL A 221 -14.71 -3.12 4.19
N ILE A 222 -13.84 -3.50 5.13
CA ILE A 222 -12.72 -4.42 4.88
C ILE A 222 -12.97 -5.67 5.72
N ARG A 223 -12.98 -6.85 5.10
CA ARG A 223 -13.11 -8.11 5.83
C ARG A 223 -12.39 -9.27 5.17
N ASP A 224 -12.23 -10.37 5.89
CA ASP A 224 -11.70 -11.64 5.34
C ASP A 224 -10.31 -11.44 4.72
N VAL A 225 -9.37 -10.98 5.54
CA VAL A 225 -7.98 -10.68 5.13
C VAL A 225 -7.02 -11.59 5.87
N THR A 226 -6.09 -12.21 5.16
CA THR A 226 -5.09 -13.09 5.76
C THR A 226 -3.67 -12.74 5.34
N PHE A 227 -2.75 -12.89 6.30
CA PHE A 227 -1.32 -12.78 6.09
C PHE A 227 -0.62 -13.99 6.71
N ASP A 228 0.24 -14.69 5.97
CA ASP A 228 1.06 -15.76 6.52
C ASP A 228 2.51 -15.78 5.99
N HIS A 229 3.47 -16.23 6.81
CA HIS A 229 4.90 -16.26 6.47
C HIS A 229 5.43 -14.89 6.03
N ILE A 230 5.33 -13.89 6.92
CA ILE A 230 5.71 -12.49 6.64
C ILE A 230 7.01 -12.14 7.39
N PHE A 231 8.11 -11.94 6.67
CA PHE A 231 9.45 -11.71 7.24
C PHE A 231 9.97 -10.31 6.91
N MET A 232 9.78 -9.35 7.81
CA MET A 232 10.01 -7.93 7.52
C MET A 232 10.95 -7.25 8.52
N THR A 233 11.90 -6.47 7.99
CA THR A 233 12.58 -5.41 8.78
C THR A 233 11.83 -4.10 8.55
N CYS A 234 11.33 -3.46 9.60
CA CYS A 234 10.42 -2.32 9.47
C CYS A 234 10.76 -1.16 10.39
N GLU A 235 10.37 0.05 9.97
CA GLU A 235 10.39 1.27 10.79
C GLU A 235 9.02 1.61 11.38
N SER A 236 8.09 0.65 11.36
CA SER A 236 6.81 0.74 12.05
C SER A 236 6.34 -0.66 12.51
N GLY A 237 5.05 -0.93 12.52
CA GLY A 237 4.45 -2.22 12.86
C GLY A 237 3.21 -2.53 12.01
N VAL A 238 2.46 -3.55 12.43
CA VAL A 238 1.15 -3.83 11.84
C VAL A 238 0.17 -2.74 12.27
N PHE A 239 -0.45 -2.08 11.31
CA PHE A 239 -1.44 -1.05 11.56
C PHE A 239 -2.79 -1.47 10.99
N ILE A 240 -3.81 -1.59 11.84
CA ILE A 240 -5.18 -1.92 11.47
C ILE A 240 -6.10 -0.88 12.10
N ALA A 241 -6.71 0.01 11.32
CA ALA A 241 -7.56 1.07 11.87
C ALA A 241 -8.83 1.31 11.04
N GLY A 242 -9.96 0.97 11.64
CA GLY A 242 -11.29 1.35 11.16
C GLY A 242 -11.88 2.54 11.93
N GLU A 243 -13.18 2.71 11.77
CA GLU A 243 -14.01 3.65 12.52
C GLU A 243 -15.23 2.92 13.12
N GLU A 244 -15.95 3.55 14.05
CA GLU A 244 -17.15 2.98 14.67
C GLU A 244 -18.18 2.46 13.65
N ASN A 245 -18.29 3.15 12.51
CA ASN A 245 -19.19 2.82 11.40
C ASN A 245 -18.49 2.13 10.21
N ALA A 246 -17.21 1.79 10.35
CA ALA A 246 -16.39 1.14 9.34
C ALA A 246 -15.39 0.19 10.04
N VAL A 247 -15.93 -0.78 10.76
CA VAL A 247 -15.16 -1.79 11.49
C VAL A 247 -14.42 -2.69 10.50
N ILE A 248 -13.16 -3.02 10.81
CA ILE A 248 -12.37 -3.99 10.05
C ILE A 248 -12.60 -5.37 10.66
N GLU A 249 -13.01 -6.35 9.86
CA GLU A 249 -13.51 -7.63 10.35
C GLU A 249 -12.71 -8.83 9.87
N ASN A 250 -12.51 -9.85 10.70
CA ASN A 250 -11.90 -11.12 10.31
C ASN A 250 -10.52 -10.96 9.62
N VAL A 251 -9.53 -10.51 10.40
CA VAL A 251 -8.14 -10.38 9.97
C VAL A 251 -7.28 -11.42 10.69
N ASP A 252 -6.64 -12.31 9.95
CA ASP A 252 -5.71 -13.30 10.51
C ASP A 252 -4.29 -13.07 10.01
N ILE A 253 -3.36 -12.86 10.94
CA ILE A 253 -1.94 -12.67 10.66
C ILE A 253 -1.18 -13.76 11.42
N SER A 254 -0.56 -14.69 10.70
CA SER A 254 0.17 -15.81 11.28
C SER A 254 1.60 -15.89 10.74
N ASP A 255 2.48 -16.54 11.51
CA ASP A 255 3.91 -16.64 11.19
C ASP A 255 4.56 -15.29 10.82
N LEU A 256 4.22 -14.27 11.63
CA LEU A 256 4.76 -12.92 11.48
C LEU A 256 6.15 -12.82 12.11
N HIS A 257 7.14 -12.39 11.34
CA HIS A 257 8.52 -12.19 11.79
C HIS A 257 8.94 -10.74 11.55
N LEU A 258 8.85 -9.90 12.59
CA LEU A 258 9.23 -8.49 12.51
C LEU A 258 10.57 -8.20 13.17
N THR A 259 11.40 -7.39 12.52
CA THR A 259 12.50 -6.67 13.16
C THR A 259 12.22 -5.17 13.08
N GLN A 260 11.74 -4.59 14.18
CA GLN A 260 11.50 -3.15 14.30
C GLN A 260 12.79 -2.42 14.64
N ARG A 261 13.28 -1.58 13.72
CA ARG A 261 14.52 -0.80 13.89
C ARG A 261 14.51 0.41 12.98
N VAL A 262 15.18 1.47 13.42
CA VAL A 262 15.47 2.62 12.57
C VAL A 262 16.41 2.19 11.43
N GLN A 263 16.05 2.55 10.21
CA GLN A 263 16.72 2.27 8.94
C GLN A 263 16.97 3.55 8.15
N GLY A 264 16.03 4.50 8.22
CA GLY A 264 16.08 5.79 7.56
C GLY A 264 16.69 6.88 8.43
N THR A 265 16.40 8.12 8.04
CA THR A 265 16.89 9.34 8.70
C THR A 265 15.85 9.97 9.64
N GLN A 266 14.62 9.46 9.61
CA GLN A 266 13.48 10.00 10.31
C GLN A 266 13.23 9.28 11.63
N LYS A 267 12.59 9.97 12.57
CA LYS A 267 12.14 9.34 13.81
C LYS A 267 10.93 8.44 13.54
N PRO A 268 10.84 7.26 14.18
CA PRO A 268 9.68 6.38 14.07
C PRO A 268 8.62 6.80 15.08
N ASN A 269 7.94 7.94 14.84
CA ASN A 269 6.97 8.50 15.78
C ASN A 269 5.70 9.05 15.10
N LEU A 270 5.39 8.58 13.89
CA LEU A 270 4.26 9.05 13.10
C LEU A 270 3.42 7.87 12.60
N PHE A 271 2.11 7.99 12.77
CA PHE A 271 1.16 7.27 11.94
C PHE A 271 0.72 8.14 10.76
N ASP A 272 0.40 7.49 9.65
CA ASP A 272 -0.04 8.13 8.41
C ASP A 272 -1.27 7.42 7.85
N GLU A 273 -2.44 8.01 8.03
CA GLU A 273 -3.71 7.47 7.53
C GLU A 273 -4.18 8.18 6.24
N GLN A 274 -3.33 8.98 5.60
CA GLN A 274 -3.68 9.72 4.39
C GLN A 274 -4.32 8.81 3.31
N PRO A 275 -5.26 9.33 2.52
CA PRO A 275 -5.84 10.69 2.56
C PRO A 275 -7.08 10.77 3.47
N SER A 276 -7.01 10.22 4.69
CA SER A 276 -8.13 10.23 5.65
C SER A 276 -8.23 11.52 6.47
N VAL A 277 -9.33 11.65 7.22
CA VAL A 277 -9.56 12.72 8.20
C VAL A 277 -8.52 12.78 9.32
N HIS A 278 -7.81 11.68 9.62
CA HIS A 278 -6.75 11.66 10.65
C HIS A 278 -5.41 12.18 10.12
N GLY A 279 -5.16 12.06 8.80
CA GLY A 279 -3.96 12.57 8.17
C GLY A 279 -2.68 11.93 8.71
N VAL A 280 -1.69 12.75 9.07
CA VAL A 280 -0.42 12.31 9.68
C VAL A 280 -0.34 12.90 11.08
N TYR A 281 -0.07 12.07 12.07
CA TYR A 281 -0.06 12.49 13.47
C TYR A 281 1.01 11.76 14.28
N GLU A 282 1.45 12.38 15.38
CA GLU A 282 2.43 11.79 16.28
C GLU A 282 1.82 10.65 17.09
N HIS A 283 2.57 9.56 17.21
CA HIS A 283 2.19 8.39 17.99
C HIS A 283 3.43 7.57 18.36
N ASP A 284 3.39 6.89 19.50
CA ASP A 284 4.34 5.79 19.78
C ASP A 284 4.08 4.65 18.79
N ILE A 285 5.09 3.92 18.36
CA ILE A 285 4.90 2.94 17.27
C ILE A 285 4.93 1.50 17.82
N PRO A 286 3.77 0.91 18.17
CA PRO A 286 3.72 -0.47 18.61
C PRO A 286 4.03 -1.46 17.49
N ALA A 287 4.33 -2.72 17.86
CA ALA A 287 4.48 -3.78 16.87
C ALA A 287 3.14 -4.12 16.20
N VAL A 288 2.04 -3.99 16.95
CA VAL A 288 0.66 -4.17 16.46
C VAL A 288 -0.22 -3.07 17.05
N TYR A 289 -0.87 -2.28 16.18
CA TYR A 289 -1.91 -1.33 16.53
C TYR A 289 -3.24 -1.75 15.89
N VAL A 290 -4.31 -1.83 16.69
CA VAL A 290 -5.65 -2.16 16.22
C VAL A 290 -6.68 -1.15 16.75
N ARG A 291 -7.32 -0.39 15.85
CA ARG A 291 -8.45 0.49 16.16
C ARG A 291 -9.69 0.03 15.40
N HIS A 292 -10.82 -0.10 16.09
CA HIS A 292 -12.09 -0.57 15.50
C HIS A 292 -11.93 -1.86 14.67
N GLY A 293 -11.14 -2.80 15.19
CA GLY A 293 -11.01 -4.16 14.64
C GLY A 293 -11.94 -5.13 15.34
N ARG A 294 -12.46 -6.11 14.60
CA ARG A 294 -13.28 -7.20 15.13
C ARG A 294 -12.82 -8.54 14.57
N ASP A 295 -12.58 -9.51 15.46
CA ASP A 295 -12.03 -10.82 15.07
C ASP A 295 -10.66 -10.67 14.39
N VAL A 296 -9.72 -10.03 15.10
CA VAL A 296 -8.35 -9.82 14.64
C VAL A 296 -7.41 -10.74 15.41
N THR A 297 -6.68 -11.60 14.70
CA THR A 297 -5.67 -12.49 15.28
C THR A 297 -4.30 -12.16 14.70
N VAL A 298 -3.30 -12.02 15.57
CA VAL A 298 -1.90 -11.81 15.16
C VAL A 298 -0.99 -12.75 15.95
N SER A 299 -0.17 -13.55 15.28
CA SER A 299 0.80 -14.44 15.92
C SER A 299 2.16 -14.42 15.25
N GLY A 300 3.23 -14.47 16.05
CA GLY A 300 4.58 -14.41 15.51
C GLY A 300 5.70 -14.08 16.49
N VAL A 301 6.82 -13.61 15.94
CA VAL A 301 8.03 -13.20 16.64
C VAL A 301 8.37 -11.76 16.27
N VAL A 302 8.64 -10.93 17.27
CA VAL A 302 9.08 -9.55 17.08
C VAL A 302 10.43 -9.35 17.76
N ARG A 303 11.36 -8.72 17.05
CA ARG A 303 12.60 -8.20 17.60
C ARG A 303 12.56 -6.67 17.52
N ARG A 304 12.69 -5.99 18.65
CA ARG A 304 12.66 -4.52 18.72
C ARG A 304 14.03 -3.98 19.06
N GLU A 305 14.47 -2.96 18.34
CA GLU A 305 15.79 -2.34 18.50
C GLU A 305 15.66 -0.82 18.67
N GLY A 306 16.58 -0.21 19.43
CA GLY A 306 16.64 1.25 19.57
C GLY A 306 15.37 1.85 20.17
N GLU A 307 14.83 2.89 19.52
CA GLU A 307 13.64 3.64 19.98
C GLU A 307 12.41 2.74 20.16
N PHE A 308 12.27 1.67 19.36
CA PHE A 308 11.13 0.74 19.44
C PHE A 308 11.07 -0.07 20.74
N LEU A 309 12.17 -0.14 21.52
CA LEU A 309 12.14 -0.75 22.86
C LEU A 309 11.32 0.07 23.85
N GLY A 310 11.15 1.37 23.60
CA GLY A 310 10.38 2.28 24.44
C GLY A 310 8.88 2.29 24.15
N PHE A 311 8.46 1.80 22.97
CA PHE A 311 7.05 1.80 22.56
C PHE A 311 6.30 0.56 23.08
N PRO A 312 4.97 0.59 23.13
CA PRO A 312 4.16 -0.58 23.47
C PRO A 312 4.42 -1.75 22.52
N LEU A 313 4.26 -3.00 22.97
CA LEU A 313 4.31 -4.14 22.03
C LEU A 313 3.02 -4.20 21.20
N VAL A 314 1.88 -4.04 21.87
CA VAL A 314 0.54 -4.11 21.30
C VAL A 314 -0.29 -2.97 21.85
N GLU A 315 -1.09 -2.36 21.00
CA GLU A 315 -2.06 -1.35 21.37
C GLU A 315 -3.40 -1.61 20.67
N THR A 316 -4.49 -1.49 21.41
CA THR A 316 -5.85 -1.73 20.89
C THR A 316 -6.81 -0.66 21.39
N GLU A 317 -7.64 -0.15 20.49
CA GLU A 317 -8.62 0.90 20.75
C GLU A 317 -9.99 0.51 20.19
N SER A 318 -11.04 0.63 21.00
CA SER A 318 -12.44 0.43 20.54
C SER A 318 -12.66 -0.83 19.70
N SER A 319 -11.98 -1.93 20.05
CA SER A 319 -11.91 -3.17 19.26
C SER A 319 -12.47 -4.35 20.03
N GLU A 320 -12.95 -5.36 19.30
CA GLU A 320 -13.58 -6.56 19.85
C GLU A 320 -12.86 -7.84 19.39
N ARG A 321 -12.64 -8.79 20.31
CA ARG A 321 -12.05 -10.11 19.97
C ARG A 321 -10.72 -9.97 19.19
N VAL A 322 -9.82 -9.15 19.75
CA VAL A 322 -8.45 -9.03 19.27
C VAL A 322 -7.55 -9.96 20.08
N ASN A 323 -6.89 -10.91 19.42
CA ASN A 323 -5.91 -11.81 20.03
C ASN A 323 -4.53 -11.58 19.41
N VAL A 324 -3.53 -11.23 20.23
CA VAL A 324 -2.16 -10.99 19.78
C VAL A 324 -1.19 -11.84 20.58
N GLU A 325 -0.57 -12.82 19.91
CA GLU A 325 0.38 -13.79 20.46
C GLU A 325 1.77 -13.57 19.88
N LEU A 326 2.50 -12.60 20.42
CA LEU A 326 3.85 -12.26 19.98
C LEU A 326 4.90 -12.72 20.98
N ARG A 327 5.97 -13.35 20.46
CA ARG A 327 7.19 -13.63 21.23
C ARG A 327 8.24 -12.58 20.93
N GLU A 328 8.71 -11.88 21.96
CA GLU A 328 9.87 -11.01 21.80
C GLU A 328 11.18 -11.81 21.82
N ARG A 329 12.09 -11.49 20.89
CA ARG A 329 13.42 -12.10 20.77
C ARG A 329 14.54 -11.08 20.92
#